data_AF-A0A081PN62-F1
#
_entry.id   AF-A0A081PN62-F1
#
_cell.length_a   1.000
_cell.length_b   1.000
_cell.length_c   1.000
_cell.angle_alpha   90.00
_cell.angle_beta   90.00
_cell.angle_gamma   90.00
#
_symmetry.space_group_name_H-M   'P 1'
#
loop_
_entity.id
_entity.type
_entity.pdbx_description
1 polymer ?
#
loop_
_entity_poly.entity_id
_entity_poly.type
_entity_poly.pdbx_seq_one_letter_code
_entity_poly.pdbx_strand_id
1 'polypeptide(L)'
;MTYKLTGSPILKGEKNVTIVTIEKEEPGRYSYERVELPGNRTNDNEDVLIQAVLDFIRTELDPTNAIVTAQAKLEQTLAKLEQAEQKVAQAQANLEQTQEKLTQAEAKQNDLEALANRINKVVRVMAQDSIMGEKVSYGTTYKEMVELFPLAEVGKVYEPGAIFAVEDPSHAEINGEGKRILIQTNQSFTYQGENLTQLEGTPYQNGVLATWKFSAPKAPNEPTVASAAAVSTTATVTPTVTEPSATTVTPN
;
A
#
# COMPACT_ATOMS: atom_id res chain seq x y z
N MET A 1 -1.91 -55.55 -39.82
CA MET A 1 -3.28 -55.93 -39.39
C MET A 1 -3.88 -54.72 -38.73
N THR A 2 -5.03 -54.25 -39.21
CA THR A 2 -5.62 -52.99 -38.76
C THR A 2 -7.00 -53.32 -38.21
N TYR A 3 -7.23 -52.98 -36.94
CA TYR A 3 -8.55 -53.06 -36.33
C TYR A 3 -9.30 -51.76 -36.60
N LYS A 4 -10.61 -51.86 -36.81
CA LYS A 4 -11.51 -50.71 -37.01
C LYS A 4 -12.69 -50.81 -36.05
N LEU A 5 -13.17 -49.69 -35.53
CA LEU A 5 -14.38 -49.69 -34.72
C LEU A 5 -15.59 -49.94 -35.61
N THR A 6 -16.44 -50.87 -35.20
CA THR A 6 -17.65 -51.24 -35.92
C THR A 6 -18.88 -50.82 -35.14
N GLY A 7 -19.57 -49.82 -35.67
CA GLY A 7 -20.74 -49.21 -35.03
C GLY A 7 -20.39 -48.25 -33.90
N SER A 8 -21.40 -47.52 -33.41
CA SER A 8 -21.23 -46.62 -32.28
C SER A 8 -21.18 -47.38 -30.95
N PRO A 9 -20.34 -46.97 -29.99
CA PRO A 9 -20.31 -47.56 -28.65
C PRO A 9 -21.67 -47.44 -27.96
N ILE A 10 -22.12 -48.50 -27.31
CA ILE A 10 -23.46 -48.55 -26.70
C ILE A 10 -23.33 -48.58 -25.18
N LEU A 11 -23.80 -47.54 -24.49
CA LEU A 11 -23.87 -47.53 -23.04
C LEU A 11 -25.02 -48.41 -22.55
N LYS A 12 -24.70 -49.41 -21.73
CA LYS A 12 -25.67 -50.24 -21.02
C LYS A 12 -25.91 -49.61 -19.63
N GLY A 13 -26.86 -48.67 -19.59
CA GLY A 13 -27.10 -47.78 -18.44
C GLY A 13 -27.32 -48.49 -17.10
N GLU A 14 -27.89 -49.69 -17.09
CA GLU A 14 -28.13 -50.47 -15.87
C GLU A 14 -26.86 -50.99 -15.19
N LYS A 15 -25.77 -51.17 -15.96
CA LYS A 15 -24.51 -51.74 -15.47
C LYS A 15 -23.32 -50.78 -15.56
N ASN A 16 -23.53 -49.56 -16.07
CA ASN A 16 -22.48 -48.59 -16.37
C ASN A 16 -21.31 -49.20 -17.14
N VAL A 17 -21.61 -49.97 -18.19
CA VAL A 17 -20.63 -50.56 -19.11
C VAL A 17 -20.91 -50.11 -20.53
N THR A 18 -19.87 -49.99 -21.33
CA THR A 18 -19.94 -49.60 -22.74
C THR A 18 -19.61 -50.80 -23.61
N ILE A 19 -20.54 -51.20 -24.46
CA ILE A 19 -20.33 -52.26 -25.45
C ILE A 19 -19.61 -51.66 -26.64
N VAL A 20 -18.46 -52.26 -26.98
CA VAL A 20 -17.63 -51.86 -28.11
C VAL A 20 -17.41 -53.08 -29.00
N THR A 21 -17.57 -52.91 -30.30
CA THR A 21 -17.31 -53.96 -31.30
C THR A 21 -16.21 -53.49 -32.23
N ILE A 22 -15.16 -54.30 -32.41
CA ILE A 22 -14.08 -54.03 -33.36
C ILE A 22 -14.06 -55.11 -34.44
N GLU A 23 -13.68 -54.72 -35.65
CA GLU A 23 -13.49 -55.60 -36.79
C GLU A 23 -12.01 -55.71 -37.12
N LYS A 24 -11.58 -56.93 -37.44
CA LYS A 24 -10.27 -57.23 -38.02
C LYS A 24 -10.47 -57.81 -39.40
N GLU A 25 -9.84 -57.18 -40.39
CA GLU A 25 -9.84 -57.64 -41.78
C GLU A 25 -8.51 -58.36 -42.09
N GLU A 26 -8.62 -59.59 -42.58
CA GLU A 26 -7.54 -60.42 -43.12
C GLU A 26 -7.90 -60.85 -44.55
N PRO A 27 -6.93 -61.20 -45.42
CA PRO A 27 -7.24 -61.61 -46.79
C PRO A 27 -8.24 -62.78 -46.83
N GLY A 28 -9.48 -62.47 -47.27
CA GLY A 28 -10.57 -63.44 -47.36
C GLY A 28 -11.29 -63.78 -46.04
N ARG A 29 -11.02 -63.07 -44.93
CA ARG A 29 -11.63 -63.34 -43.63
C ARG A 29 -11.85 -62.07 -42.81
N TYR A 30 -13.05 -61.96 -42.22
CA TYR A 30 -13.39 -60.94 -41.23
C TYR A 30 -13.59 -61.60 -39.86
N SER A 31 -13.07 -60.98 -38.79
CA SER A 31 -13.40 -61.36 -37.41
C SER A 31 -13.88 -60.15 -36.64
N TYR A 32 -14.91 -60.35 -35.83
CA TYR A 32 -15.52 -59.32 -34.99
C TYR A 32 -15.33 -59.69 -33.53
N GLU A 33 -14.84 -58.74 -32.75
CA GLU A 33 -14.70 -58.89 -31.31
C GLU A 33 -15.62 -57.90 -30.62
N ARG A 34 -16.43 -58.38 -29.67
CA ARG A 34 -17.37 -57.55 -28.92
C ARG A 34 -17.09 -57.71 -27.43
N VAL A 35 -16.77 -56.58 -26.78
CA VAL A 35 -16.41 -56.54 -25.36
C VAL A 35 -17.29 -55.55 -24.62
N GLU A 36 -17.69 -55.90 -23.39
CA GLU A 36 -18.30 -54.99 -22.43
C GLU A 36 -17.18 -54.29 -21.63
N LEU A 37 -16.82 -53.05 -22.01
CA LEU A 37 -15.82 -52.26 -21.29
C LEU A 37 -16.45 -51.59 -20.06
N PRO A 38 -15.75 -51.54 -18.91
CA PRO A 38 -16.26 -50.86 -17.72
C PRO A 38 -16.35 -49.34 -17.91
N GLY A 39 -17.39 -48.74 -17.34
CA GLY A 39 -17.64 -47.30 -17.37
C GLY A 39 -18.37 -46.81 -18.63
N ASN A 40 -18.74 -45.53 -18.60
CA ASN A 40 -19.27 -44.83 -19.77
C ASN A 40 -18.12 -44.30 -20.63
N ARG A 41 -17.93 -44.92 -21.80
CA ARG A 41 -16.86 -44.62 -22.76
C ARG A 41 -17.41 -44.20 -24.12
N THR A 42 -18.68 -43.79 -24.20
CA THR A 42 -19.31 -43.41 -25.48
C THR A 42 -18.70 -42.15 -26.12
N ASN A 43 -17.96 -41.35 -25.34
CA ASN A 43 -17.26 -40.15 -25.79
C ASN A 43 -15.75 -40.37 -26.00
N ASP A 44 -15.24 -41.57 -25.78
CA ASP A 44 -13.81 -41.86 -25.98
C ASP A 44 -13.49 -41.91 -27.47
N ASN A 45 -12.24 -41.57 -27.82
CA ASN A 45 -11.77 -41.65 -29.19
C ASN A 45 -11.73 -43.11 -29.69
N GLU A 46 -11.96 -43.32 -30.99
CA GLU A 46 -11.93 -44.63 -31.65
C GLU A 46 -10.66 -45.42 -31.33
N ASP A 47 -9.49 -44.79 -31.42
CA ASP A 47 -8.20 -45.45 -31.11
C ASP A 47 -8.12 -45.93 -29.65
N VAL A 48 -8.69 -45.15 -28.72
CA VAL A 48 -8.71 -45.50 -27.29
C VAL A 48 -9.65 -46.67 -27.04
N LEU A 49 -10.79 -46.71 -27.73
CA LEU A 49 -11.76 -47.79 -27.64
C LEU A 49 -11.23 -49.08 -28.26
N ILE A 50 -10.62 -49.01 -29.44
CA ILE A 50 -9.97 -50.16 -30.09
C ILE A 50 -8.88 -50.70 -29.18
N GLN A 51 -8.01 -49.84 -28.66
CA GLN A 51 -6.92 -50.28 -27.78
C GLN A 51 -7.46 -50.92 -26.50
N ALA A 52 -8.52 -50.37 -25.90
CA ALA A 52 -9.14 -50.94 -24.71
C ALA A 52 -9.75 -52.33 -24.95
N VAL A 53 -10.38 -52.57 -26.12
CA VAL A 53 -10.89 -53.91 -26.48
C VAL A 53 -9.74 -54.88 -26.68
N LEU A 54 -8.67 -54.48 -27.38
CA LEU A 54 -7.49 -55.32 -27.58
C LEU A 54 -6.78 -55.65 -26.25
N ASP A 55 -6.69 -54.69 -25.33
CA ASP A 55 -6.08 -54.90 -24.01
C ASP A 55 -6.95 -55.81 -23.12
N PHE A 56 -8.27 -55.70 -23.21
CA PHE A 56 -9.18 -56.64 -22.55
C PHE A 56 -8.95 -58.07 -23.03
N ILE A 57 -8.92 -58.30 -24.35
CA ILE A 57 -8.68 -59.62 -24.94
C ILE A 57 -7.28 -60.14 -24.58
N ARG A 58 -6.26 -59.28 -24.60
CA ARG A 58 -4.90 -59.65 -24.15
C ARG A 58 -4.87 -60.09 -22.69
N THR A 59 -5.65 -59.43 -21.83
CA THR A 59 -5.74 -59.77 -20.41
C THR A 59 -6.42 -61.13 -20.19
N GLU A 60 -7.40 -61.49 -21.03
CA GLU A 60 -8.00 -62.82 -21.00
C GLU A 60 -7.06 -63.92 -21.51
N LEU A 61 -6.26 -63.61 -22.55
CA LEU A 61 -5.29 -64.54 -23.13
C LEU A 61 -4.06 -64.76 -22.26
N ASP A 62 -3.61 -63.72 -21.54
CA ASP A 62 -2.43 -63.76 -20.68
C ASP A 62 -2.64 -62.94 -19.38
N PRO A 63 -3.38 -63.51 -18.41
CA PRO A 63 -3.68 -62.82 -17.16
C PRO A 63 -2.43 -62.57 -16.32
N THR A 64 -1.39 -63.42 -16.43
CA THR A 64 -0.16 -63.28 -15.65
C THR A 64 0.63 -62.05 -16.06
N ASN A 65 0.84 -61.82 -17.37
CA ASN A 65 1.54 -60.61 -17.83
C ASN A 65 0.73 -59.33 -17.57
N ALA A 66 -0.59 -59.39 -17.64
CA ALA A 66 -1.46 -58.26 -17.29
C ALA A 66 -1.31 -57.86 -15.81
N ILE A 67 -1.24 -58.83 -14.90
CA ILE A 67 -1.01 -58.60 -13.46
C ILE A 67 0.37 -57.96 -13.23
N VAL A 68 1.43 -58.47 -13.86
CA VAL A 68 2.79 -57.92 -13.73
C VAL A 68 2.83 -56.46 -14.22
N THR A 69 2.18 -56.17 -15.35
CA THR A 69 2.11 -54.81 -15.90
C THR A 69 1.34 -53.87 -14.97
N ALA A 70 0.23 -54.35 -14.38
CA ALA A 70 -0.55 -53.58 -13.42
C ALA A 70 0.25 -53.29 -12.14
N GLN A 71 1.01 -54.27 -11.62
CA GLN A 71 1.88 -54.08 -10.46
C GLN A 71 2.98 -53.05 -10.74
N ALA A 72 3.67 -53.14 -11.89
CA ALA A 72 4.70 -52.18 -12.27
C ALA A 72 4.14 -50.74 -12.39
N LYS A 73 2.92 -50.60 -12.92
CA LYS A 73 2.24 -49.29 -13.00
C LYS A 73 1.83 -48.76 -11.62
N LEU A 74 1.43 -49.63 -10.70
CA LEU A 74 1.14 -49.25 -9.32
C LEU A 74 2.39 -48.77 -8.59
N GLU A 75 3.51 -49.51 -8.69
CA GLU A 75 4.80 -49.10 -8.11
C GLU A 75 5.26 -47.75 -8.66
N GLN A 76 5.16 -47.53 -9.98
CA GLN A 76 5.47 -46.25 -10.60
C GLN A 76 4.57 -45.11 -10.06
N THR A 77 3.29 -45.42 -9.82
CA THR A 77 2.33 -44.43 -9.30
C THR A 77 2.64 -44.08 -7.85
N LEU A 78 3.00 -45.07 -7.02
CA LEU A 78 3.43 -44.85 -5.64
C LEU A 78 4.70 -43.99 -5.57
N ALA A 79 5.71 -44.27 -6.41
CA ALA A 79 6.93 -43.47 -6.47
C ALA A 79 6.67 -42.02 -6.89
N LYS A 80 5.74 -41.79 -7.83
CA LYS A 80 5.32 -40.43 -8.22
C LYS A 80 4.56 -39.72 -7.11
N LEU A 81 3.74 -40.45 -6.34
CA LEU A 81 3.00 -39.91 -5.22
C LEU A 81 3.95 -39.46 -4.11
N GLU A 82 4.92 -40.30 -3.74
CA GLU A 82 5.94 -39.96 -2.75
C GLU A 82 6.74 -38.71 -3.17
N GLN A 83 7.14 -38.62 -4.44
CA GLN A 83 7.81 -37.43 -4.96
C GLN A 83 6.91 -36.18 -4.90
N ALA A 84 5.61 -36.32 -5.15
CA ALA A 84 4.66 -35.22 -5.05
C ALA A 84 4.48 -34.76 -3.60
N GLU A 85 4.40 -35.68 -2.64
CA GLU A 85 4.33 -35.39 -1.21
C GLU A 85 5.58 -34.65 -0.72
N GLN A 86 6.78 -35.07 -1.15
CA GLN A 86 8.03 -34.38 -0.83
C GLN A 86 8.04 -32.94 -1.37
N LYS A 87 7.57 -32.72 -2.60
CA LYS A 87 7.45 -31.37 -3.18
C LYS A 87 6.46 -30.50 -2.42
N VAL A 88 5.34 -31.07 -1.98
CA VAL A 88 4.35 -30.35 -1.16
C VAL A 88 4.94 -29.98 0.19
N ALA A 89 5.63 -30.89 0.87
CA ALA A 89 6.29 -30.61 2.14
C ALA A 89 7.35 -29.50 1.99
N GLN A 90 8.15 -29.53 0.93
CA GLN A 90 9.12 -28.47 0.63
C GLN A 90 8.44 -27.12 0.35
N ALA A 91 7.34 -27.12 -0.41
CA ALA A 91 6.59 -25.90 -0.68
C ALA A 91 5.97 -25.31 0.59
N GLN A 92 5.46 -26.16 1.49
CA GLN A 92 4.93 -25.74 2.79
C GLN A 92 6.02 -25.11 3.68
N ALA A 93 7.20 -25.74 3.77
CA ALA A 93 8.32 -25.19 4.53
C ALA A 93 8.79 -23.83 3.97
N ASN A 94 8.83 -23.68 2.63
CA ASN A 94 9.18 -22.41 2.00
C ASN A 94 8.11 -21.32 2.26
N LEU A 95 6.83 -21.69 2.28
CA LEU A 95 5.74 -20.77 2.61
C LEU A 95 5.82 -20.29 4.06
N GLU A 96 6.08 -21.19 5.00
CA GLU A 96 6.25 -20.84 6.42
C GLU A 96 7.42 -19.86 6.62
N GLN A 97 8.58 -20.15 6.04
CA GLN A 97 9.74 -19.23 6.06
C GLN A 97 9.45 -17.87 5.41
N THR A 98 8.65 -17.86 4.35
CA THR A 98 8.25 -16.61 3.68
C THR A 98 7.32 -15.79 4.57
N GLN A 99 6.37 -16.44 5.24
CA GLN A 99 5.47 -15.79 6.17
C GLN A 99 6.21 -15.18 7.35
N GLU A 100 7.20 -15.88 7.93
CA GLU A 100 8.03 -15.33 9.01
C GLU A 100 8.83 -14.10 8.57
N LYS A 101 9.40 -14.12 7.36
CA LYS A 101 10.13 -12.98 6.79
C LYS A 101 9.21 -11.77 6.55
N LEU A 102 7.98 -11.99 6.09
CA LEU A 102 7.00 -10.94 5.90
C LEU A 102 6.63 -10.30 7.24
N THR A 103 6.29 -11.10 8.25
CA THR A 103 5.99 -10.60 9.60
C THR A 103 7.14 -9.78 10.17
N GLN A 104 8.40 -10.23 9.99
CA GLN A 104 9.56 -9.46 10.43
C GLN A 104 9.75 -8.15 9.64
N ALA A 105 9.47 -8.17 8.33
CA ALA A 105 9.55 -6.97 7.50
C ALA A 105 8.48 -5.93 7.89
N GLU A 106 7.25 -6.37 8.16
CA GLU A 106 6.16 -5.52 8.65
C GLU A 106 6.50 -4.90 10.00
N ALA A 107 7.06 -5.67 10.93
CA ALA A 107 7.51 -5.14 12.22
C ALA A 107 8.58 -4.05 12.06
N LYS A 108 9.60 -4.30 11.21
CA LYS A 108 10.63 -3.30 10.91
C LYS A 108 10.04 -2.06 10.24
N GLN A 109 9.10 -2.23 9.32
CA GLN A 109 8.44 -1.12 8.66
C GLN A 109 7.69 -0.23 9.67
N ASN A 110 6.95 -0.83 10.60
CA ASN A 110 6.28 -0.11 11.67
C ASN A 110 7.26 0.66 12.57
N ASP A 111 8.40 0.05 12.92
CA ASP A 111 9.44 0.72 13.69
C ASP A 111 10.05 1.91 12.92
N LEU A 112 10.29 1.75 11.61
CA LEU A 112 10.78 2.82 10.75
C LEU A 112 9.76 3.97 10.63
N GLU A 113 8.47 3.66 10.47
CA GLU A 113 7.41 4.67 10.41
C GLU A 113 7.29 5.43 11.74
N ALA A 114 7.34 4.72 12.86
CA ALA A 114 7.35 5.32 14.20
C ALA A 114 8.57 6.24 14.39
N LEU A 115 9.75 5.82 13.94
CA LEU A 115 10.96 6.63 13.98
C LEU A 115 10.84 7.88 13.09
N ALA A 116 10.37 7.74 11.85
CA ALA A 116 10.17 8.85 10.93
C ALA A 116 9.16 9.86 11.50
N ASN A 117 8.06 9.40 12.09
CA ASN A 117 7.09 10.27 12.76
C ASN A 117 7.73 11.01 13.96
N ARG A 118 8.57 10.33 14.75
CA ARG A 118 9.30 10.97 15.87
C ARG A 118 10.28 12.01 15.36
N ILE A 119 11.01 11.74 14.27
CA ILE A 119 11.91 12.71 13.62
C ILE A 119 11.11 13.92 13.14
N ASN A 120 10.00 13.71 12.43
CA ASN A 120 9.14 14.80 11.95
C ASN A 120 8.62 15.68 13.10
N LYS A 121 8.27 15.07 14.24
CA LYS A 121 7.88 15.83 15.45
C LYS A 121 9.05 16.63 16.04
N VAL A 122 10.25 16.04 16.12
CA VAL A 122 11.44 16.74 16.61
C VAL A 122 11.80 17.92 15.69
N VAL A 123 11.80 17.72 14.37
CA VAL A 123 12.04 18.77 13.38
C VAL A 123 11.01 19.89 13.51
N ARG A 124 9.72 19.56 13.66
CA ARG A 124 8.65 20.54 13.89
C ARG A 124 8.91 21.38 15.15
N VAL A 125 9.18 20.73 16.28
CA VAL A 125 9.42 21.41 17.56
C VAL A 125 10.67 22.28 17.51
N MET A 126 11.76 21.78 16.88
CA MET A 126 13.00 22.54 16.71
C MET A 126 12.79 23.78 15.83
N ALA A 127 12.06 23.65 14.72
CA ALA A 127 11.74 24.78 13.86
C ALA A 127 10.89 25.81 14.59
N GLN A 128 9.85 25.37 15.32
CA GLN A 128 9.01 26.27 16.13
C GLN A 128 9.83 27.00 17.20
N ASP A 129 10.66 26.29 17.98
CA ASP A 129 11.53 26.91 19.00
C ASP A 129 12.55 27.89 18.39
N SER A 130 13.13 27.52 17.25
CA SER A 130 14.11 28.37 16.57
C SER A 130 13.50 29.65 16.03
N ILE A 131 12.30 29.56 15.44
CA ILE A 131 11.61 30.71 14.85
C ILE A 131 10.98 31.59 15.93
N MET A 132 10.21 31.02 16.86
CA MET A 132 9.56 31.79 17.94
C MET A 132 10.56 32.40 18.90
N GLY A 133 11.71 31.74 19.12
CA GLY A 133 12.79 32.25 19.94
C GLY A 133 13.73 33.23 19.22
N GLU A 134 13.44 33.60 17.97
CA GLU A 134 14.30 34.44 17.12
C GLU A 134 15.77 33.94 17.07
N LYS A 135 15.98 32.61 17.11
CA LYS A 135 17.31 31.97 17.23
C LYS A 135 18.00 31.74 15.88
N VAL A 136 17.33 32.06 14.76
CA VAL A 136 17.86 31.85 13.41
C VAL A 136 18.60 33.10 12.95
N SER A 137 19.92 33.13 13.15
CA SER A 137 20.72 34.33 12.87
C SER A 137 21.15 34.50 11.41
N TYR A 138 21.13 33.43 10.62
CA TYR A 138 21.63 33.42 9.25
C TYR A 138 20.57 32.92 8.28
N GLY A 139 20.44 33.59 7.13
CA GLY A 139 19.51 33.20 6.07
C GLY A 139 19.78 31.78 5.58
N THR A 140 21.04 31.41 5.41
CA THR A 140 21.42 30.04 5.01
C THR A 140 20.95 28.97 6.01
N THR A 141 20.95 29.24 7.31
CA THR A 141 20.39 28.33 8.33
C THR A 141 18.87 28.24 8.24
N TYR A 142 18.20 29.37 7.98
CA TYR A 142 16.76 29.38 7.73
C TYR A 142 16.41 28.51 6.51
N LYS A 143 17.16 28.65 5.41
CA LYS A 143 16.96 27.88 4.18
C LYS A 143 16.99 26.38 4.44
N GLU A 144 18.06 25.88 5.07
CA GLU A 144 18.21 24.46 5.39
C GLU A 144 17.04 23.95 6.25
N MET A 145 16.64 24.73 7.27
CA MET A 145 15.51 24.38 8.13
C MET A 145 14.19 24.30 7.35
N VAL A 146 13.91 25.27 6.48
CA VAL A 146 12.68 25.30 5.67
C VAL A 146 12.63 24.14 4.69
N GLU A 147 13.78 23.73 4.13
CA GLU A 147 13.89 22.60 3.20
C GLU A 147 13.61 21.23 3.84
N LEU A 148 13.66 21.12 5.17
CA LEU A 148 13.23 19.90 5.90
C LEU A 148 11.72 19.69 5.86
N PHE A 149 10.94 20.71 5.52
CA PHE A 149 9.48 20.64 5.46
C PHE A 149 9.00 20.39 4.03
N PRO A 150 7.90 19.63 3.86
CA PRO A 150 7.34 19.39 2.53
C PRO A 150 6.81 20.70 1.93
N LEU A 151 6.89 20.80 0.60
CA LEU A 151 6.25 21.88 -0.14
C LEU A 151 4.73 21.77 -0.04
N ALA A 152 4.06 22.92 -0.13
CA ALA A 152 2.62 23.01 -0.15
C ALA A 152 2.06 22.32 -1.41
N GLU A 153 1.07 21.46 -1.22
CA GLU A 153 0.39 20.73 -2.29
C GLU A 153 -0.98 21.37 -2.54
N VAL A 154 -1.25 21.74 -3.80
CA VAL A 154 -2.52 22.37 -4.18
C VAL A 154 -3.67 21.38 -4.00
N GLY A 155 -4.74 21.81 -3.33
CA GLY A 155 -5.90 21.00 -2.98
C GLY A 155 -5.74 20.17 -1.71
N LYS A 156 -4.58 20.21 -1.04
CA LYS A 156 -4.35 19.47 0.20
C LYS A 156 -4.92 20.22 1.40
N VAL A 157 -5.63 19.47 2.26
CA VAL A 157 -6.09 19.93 3.57
C VAL A 157 -4.98 19.70 4.58
N TYR A 158 -4.59 20.78 5.25
CA TYR A 158 -3.61 20.79 6.32
C TYR A 158 -4.32 20.93 7.67
N GLU A 159 -4.06 19.98 8.56
CA GLU A 159 -4.61 19.97 9.92
C GLU A 159 -4.04 21.09 10.79
N PRO A 160 -4.72 21.49 11.88
CA PRO A 160 -4.18 22.41 12.87
C PRO A 160 -2.78 21.99 13.36
N GLY A 161 -1.86 22.94 13.39
CA GLY A 161 -0.47 22.74 13.80
C GLY A 161 0.43 22.18 12.70
N ALA A 162 -0.06 21.91 11.49
CA ALA A 162 0.75 21.49 10.34
C ALA A 162 1.77 22.58 9.97
N ILE A 163 2.92 22.15 9.44
CA ILE A 163 3.99 23.03 8.99
C ILE A 163 4.43 22.53 7.62
N PHE A 164 4.50 23.45 6.66
CA PHE A 164 4.90 23.18 5.29
C PHE A 164 5.57 24.43 4.70
N ALA A 165 6.25 24.26 3.57
CA ALA A 165 6.94 25.33 2.87
C ALA A 165 6.14 25.81 1.65
N VAL A 166 6.01 27.12 1.47
CA VAL A 166 5.51 27.74 0.23
C VAL A 166 6.66 28.46 -0.44
N GLU A 167 6.85 28.25 -1.73
CA GLU A 167 7.83 29.00 -2.50
C GLU A 167 7.23 30.34 -2.95
N ASP A 168 7.94 31.44 -2.71
CA ASP A 168 7.65 32.76 -3.28
C ASP A 168 8.60 33.04 -4.44
N PRO A 169 8.17 32.85 -5.70
CA PRO A 169 9.02 33.09 -6.87
C PRO A 169 9.48 34.54 -6.98
N SER A 170 8.68 35.48 -6.44
CA SER A 170 8.90 36.92 -6.51
C SER A 170 9.94 37.40 -5.51
N HIS A 171 10.27 36.58 -4.51
CA HIS A 171 11.29 36.90 -3.52
C HIS A 171 12.69 36.86 -4.15
N ALA A 172 13.46 37.93 -3.92
CA ALA A 172 14.88 37.99 -4.24
C ALA A 172 15.68 37.75 -2.96
N GLU A 173 16.56 36.76 -2.97
CA GLU A 173 17.35 36.40 -1.79
C GLU A 173 18.28 37.55 -1.39
N ILE A 174 18.24 37.94 -0.12
CA ILE A 174 19.08 39.03 0.42
C ILE A 174 20.26 38.46 1.22
N ASN A 175 20.03 37.40 1.99
CA ASN A 175 20.97 36.76 2.92
C ASN A 175 21.18 35.25 2.64
N GLY A 176 20.80 34.78 1.45
CA GLY A 176 20.85 33.36 1.09
C GLY A 176 19.79 32.50 1.77
N GLU A 177 18.69 33.11 2.23
CA GLU A 177 17.55 32.47 2.89
C GLU A 177 16.68 31.60 1.98
N GLY A 178 16.95 31.62 0.66
CA GLY A 178 16.11 30.93 -0.30
C GLY A 178 14.78 31.64 -0.53
N LYS A 179 13.93 31.01 -1.33
CA LYS A 179 12.60 31.52 -1.71
C LYS A 179 11.46 30.87 -0.95
N ARG A 180 11.75 29.87 -0.13
CA ARG A 180 10.74 29.11 0.61
C ARG A 180 10.45 29.78 1.93
N ILE A 181 9.16 29.81 2.28
CA ILE A 181 8.65 30.41 3.50
C ILE A 181 7.90 29.34 4.26
N LEU A 182 8.16 29.24 5.56
CA LEU A 182 7.44 28.33 6.44
C LEU A 182 6.04 28.87 6.74
N ILE A 183 5.05 28.02 6.52
CA ILE A 183 3.66 28.26 6.87
C ILE A 183 3.30 27.28 7.98
N GLN A 184 2.76 27.80 9.07
CA GLN A 184 2.19 26.99 10.15
C GLN A 184 0.69 27.23 10.22
N THR A 185 -0.11 26.18 10.17
CA THR A 185 -1.56 26.30 10.34
C THR A 185 -1.90 26.31 11.83
N ASN A 186 -2.81 27.18 12.25
CA ASN A 186 -3.41 27.15 13.58
C ASN A 186 -4.80 26.49 13.55
N GLN A 187 -5.43 26.49 12.37
CA GLN A 187 -6.71 25.85 12.09
C GLN A 187 -6.62 25.03 10.80
N SER A 188 -7.61 24.20 10.53
CA SER A 188 -7.72 23.48 9.26
C SER A 188 -7.65 24.45 8.08
N PHE A 189 -6.72 24.23 7.17
CA PHE A 189 -6.48 25.12 6.03
C PHE A 189 -6.28 24.31 4.75
N THR A 190 -6.95 24.69 3.67
CA THR A 190 -6.76 24.06 2.36
C THR A 190 -5.91 24.98 1.50
N TYR A 191 -4.75 24.51 1.05
CA TYR A 191 -3.89 25.30 0.19
C TYR A 191 -4.35 25.18 -1.26
N GLN A 192 -4.74 26.28 -1.87
CA GLN A 192 -5.25 26.36 -3.24
C GLN A 192 -4.24 26.97 -4.23
N GLY A 193 -2.97 27.07 -3.82
CA GLY A 193 -1.93 27.72 -4.61
C GLY A 193 -1.86 29.23 -4.38
N GLU A 194 -2.37 29.71 -3.23
CA GLU A 194 -2.25 31.10 -2.84
C GLU A 194 -0.77 31.53 -2.77
N ASN A 195 -0.46 32.69 -3.35
CA ASN A 195 0.86 33.29 -3.17
C ASN A 195 1.02 33.84 -1.74
N LEU A 196 2.25 34.20 -1.38
CA LEU A 196 2.57 34.71 -0.06
C LEU A 196 1.68 35.89 0.36
N THR A 197 1.41 36.85 -0.52
CA THR A 197 0.57 38.01 -0.20
C THR A 197 -0.87 37.62 0.11
N GLN A 198 -1.40 36.60 -0.57
CA GLN A 198 -2.73 36.07 -0.31
C GLN A 198 -2.79 35.30 1.01
N LEU A 199 -1.75 34.52 1.33
CA LEU A 199 -1.62 33.83 2.62
C LEU A 199 -1.52 34.82 3.79
N GLU A 200 -0.77 35.91 3.62
CA GLU A 200 -0.62 37.00 4.59
C GLU A 200 -1.82 37.95 4.67
N GLY A 201 -2.81 37.78 3.78
CA GLY A 201 -4.08 38.49 3.81
C GLY A 201 -5.04 37.90 4.85
N THR A 202 -6.24 37.54 4.41
CA THR A 202 -7.30 37.02 5.30
C THR A 202 -6.90 35.80 6.13
N PRO A 203 -6.18 34.78 5.62
CA PRO A 203 -5.83 33.61 6.42
C PRO A 203 -4.93 33.96 7.61
N TYR A 204 -3.88 34.75 7.39
CA TYR A 204 -3.00 35.22 8.46
C TYR A 204 -3.71 36.17 9.43
N GLN A 205 -4.45 37.15 8.92
CA GLN A 205 -5.16 38.14 9.74
C GLN A 205 -6.24 37.52 10.63
N ASN A 206 -6.92 36.49 10.14
CA ASN A 206 -7.91 35.75 10.92
C ASN A 206 -7.27 34.70 11.85
N GLY A 207 -5.94 34.60 11.88
CA GLY A 207 -5.22 33.66 12.71
C GLY A 207 -5.34 32.20 12.26
N VAL A 208 -5.80 31.93 11.03
CA VAL A 208 -5.93 30.57 10.46
C VAL A 208 -4.54 29.95 10.27
N LEU A 209 -3.56 30.76 9.90
CA LEU A 209 -2.16 30.37 9.73
C LEU A 209 -1.20 31.47 10.18
N ALA A 210 0.07 31.10 10.35
CA ALA A 210 1.20 31.98 10.57
C ALA A 210 2.20 31.82 9.41
N THR A 211 2.74 32.94 8.92
CA THR A 211 3.84 32.95 7.97
C THR A 211 5.13 33.30 8.72
N TRP A 212 6.19 32.54 8.46
CA TRP A 212 7.47 32.69 9.13
C TRP A 212 8.55 32.99 8.11
N LYS A 213 8.79 34.28 7.85
CA LYS A 213 9.83 34.76 6.92
C LYS A 213 11.17 34.94 7.66
N PHE A 214 12.28 34.71 6.97
CA PHE A 214 13.58 35.09 7.52
C PHE A 214 13.63 36.60 7.76
N SER A 215 14.10 37.00 8.93
CA SER A 215 14.38 38.39 9.28
C SER A 215 15.76 38.44 9.92
N ALA A 216 16.60 39.39 9.51
CA ALA A 216 17.91 39.57 10.12
C ALA A 216 17.75 39.88 11.63
N PRO A 217 18.66 39.40 12.49
CA PRO A 217 18.60 39.68 13.91
C PRO A 217 18.53 41.19 14.19
N LYS A 218 17.58 41.60 15.03
CA LYS A 218 17.49 42.99 15.48
C LYS A 218 18.73 43.34 16.30
N ALA A 219 19.27 44.54 16.09
CA ALA A 219 20.36 45.04 16.92
C ALA A 219 19.91 45.08 18.39
N PRO A 220 20.81 44.97 19.39
CA PRO A 220 20.45 44.74 20.80
C PRO A 220 19.53 45.77 21.48
N ASN A 221 19.13 46.87 20.81
CA ASN A 221 18.36 47.97 21.39
C ASN A 221 17.15 48.43 20.53
N GLU A 222 16.63 47.63 19.62
CA GLU A 222 15.32 47.95 19.01
C GLU A 222 14.16 47.35 19.82
N PRO A 223 13.18 48.14 20.29
CA PRO A 223 12.02 47.60 20.97
C PRO A 223 11.19 46.74 20.02
N THR A 224 10.81 45.55 20.48
CA THR A 224 9.95 44.60 19.78
C THR A 224 8.60 45.25 19.46
N VAL A 225 8.43 45.75 18.24
CA VAL A 225 7.10 46.04 17.71
C VAL A 225 6.50 44.72 17.29
N ALA A 226 5.70 44.13 18.18
CA ALA A 226 4.76 43.11 17.80
C ALA A 226 3.88 43.68 16.69
N SER A 227 3.71 42.95 15.59
CA SER A 227 2.70 43.27 14.57
C SER A 227 1.32 43.17 15.23
N ALA A 228 0.88 44.28 15.83
CA ALA A 228 -0.40 44.38 16.49
C ALA A 228 -1.47 44.57 15.41
N ALA A 229 -2.32 43.56 15.26
CA ALA A 229 -3.60 43.71 14.61
C ALA A 229 -4.34 44.90 15.24
N ALA A 230 -4.60 45.93 14.45
CA ALA A 230 -5.36 47.08 14.87
C ALA A 230 -6.82 46.67 15.08
N VAL A 231 -7.21 46.41 16.32
CA VAL A 231 -8.62 46.33 16.71
C VAL A 231 -9.06 47.74 17.10
N SER A 232 -9.69 48.44 16.16
CA SER A 232 -10.47 49.64 16.45
C SER A 232 -11.75 49.25 17.20
N THR A 233 -11.87 49.67 18.45
CA THR A 233 -13.17 49.84 19.10
C THR A 233 -13.17 51.15 19.87
N THR A 234 -13.83 52.14 19.26
CA THR A 234 -14.23 53.40 19.89
C THR A 234 -15.28 53.09 20.95
N ALA A 235 -15.02 53.44 22.20
CA ALA A 235 -16.04 53.58 23.22
C ALA A 235 -15.73 54.79 24.09
N THR A 236 -16.45 55.87 23.82
CA THR A 236 -16.48 57.11 24.61
C THR A 236 -17.23 56.85 25.92
N VAL A 237 -16.58 56.99 27.08
CA VAL A 237 -17.26 57.25 28.36
C VAL A 237 -16.46 58.23 29.21
N THR A 238 -17.16 59.30 29.58
CA THR A 238 -16.83 60.48 30.38
C THR A 238 -16.14 60.20 31.73
N PRO A 239 -15.17 61.04 32.19
CA PRO A 239 -14.61 60.93 33.53
C PRO A 239 -15.49 61.62 34.58
N THR A 240 -15.87 60.89 35.64
CA THR A 240 -16.35 61.49 36.90
C THR A 240 -15.14 61.76 37.79
N VAL A 241 -14.92 63.05 38.06
CA VAL A 241 -13.97 63.58 39.04
C VAL A 241 -14.54 63.36 40.44
N THR A 242 -13.76 62.76 41.33
CA THR A 242 -13.93 62.92 42.78
C THR A 242 -12.57 63.29 43.38
N GLU A 243 -12.47 64.54 43.84
CA GLU A 243 -11.33 65.15 44.53
C GLU A 243 -11.26 64.73 46.02
N PRO A 244 -10.20 65.09 46.79
CA PRO A 244 -9.59 64.24 47.80
C PRO A 244 -9.93 64.67 49.23
N SER A 245 -9.50 63.88 50.22
CA SER A 245 -9.43 64.33 51.61
C SER A 245 -8.06 63.99 52.21
N ALA A 246 -7.25 65.01 52.43
CA ALA A 246 -6.10 64.99 53.32
C ALA A 246 -6.23 66.19 54.27
N THR A 247 -6.42 65.92 55.55
CA THR A 247 -6.48 66.92 56.62
C THR A 247 -5.08 67.10 57.20
N THR A 248 -4.58 68.33 57.22
CA THR A 248 -3.32 68.73 57.86
C THR A 248 -3.58 69.47 59.18
N VAL A 249 -2.87 69.01 60.20
CA VAL A 249 -2.43 69.57 61.50
C VAL A 249 -2.65 71.08 61.76
N THR A 250 -3.10 71.39 62.99
CA THR A 250 -3.10 72.73 63.62
C THR A 250 -1.96 72.81 64.67
N PRO A 251 -1.23 73.94 64.81
CA PRO A 251 -0.13 74.07 65.77
C PRO A 251 -0.57 74.69 67.10
N ASN A 252 0.22 74.47 68.15
CA ASN A 252 0.41 75.37 69.28
C ASN A 252 1.86 75.26 69.79
#